data_AF-A0A6M4H9U2-F1
#
_entry.id   AF-A0A6M4H9U2-F1
#
_cell.length_a   1.000
_cell.length_b   1.000
_cell.length_c   1.000
_cell.angle_alpha   90.00
_cell.angle_beta   90.00
_cell.angle_gamma   90.00
#
_symmetry.space_group_name_H-M   'P 1'
#
loop_
_entity.id
_entity.type
_entity.pdbx_description
1 polymer ?
#
loop_
_entity_poly.entity_id
_entity_poly.type
_entity_poly.pdbx_seq_one_letter_code
_entity_poly.pdbx_strand_id
1 'polypeptide(L)'
;MQHLILLVTMGLLVWSLYREHGRQEVSSAKPAARPQPRVKAPAKAQPKAAPLQFQAKAPVAAAPTVAPPAPRVAAAAAPAAAAAKGDGMRTQLRDRYIAARFPGTVPSAAAFADTEGIVTIARLLFEEDRYDDAQELLQLAISLAPSPRPLELERLEITYLRRDADRYVMLARQFRDANPESREWEDIARLGRALAPGNVLFASGRNADRPHEHYGPWPHTPNWIHASWDLTNEVLATEFHQAMRDERQQGAVS
;
A
#
# COMPACT_ATOMS: atom_id res chain seq x y z
N MET A 1 -1.26 45.48 -4.35
CA MET A 1 -1.46 44.72 -5.61
C MET A 1 -0.19 44.60 -6.46
N GLN A 2 0.61 45.66 -6.67
CA GLN A 2 1.78 45.60 -7.59
C GLN A 2 2.80 44.49 -7.30
N HIS A 3 3.07 44.16 -6.03
CA HIS A 3 4.03 43.09 -5.67
C HIS A 3 3.63 41.68 -6.13
N LEU A 4 2.35 41.40 -6.36
CA LEU A 4 1.90 40.07 -6.80
C LEU A 4 2.27 39.81 -8.28
N ILE A 5 2.31 40.88 -9.10
CA ILE A 5 2.56 40.79 -10.55
C ILE A 5 4.03 40.44 -10.82
N LEU A 6 4.97 40.95 -10.01
CA LEU A 6 6.41 40.72 -10.16
C LEU A 6 6.85 39.28 -9.85
N LEU A 7 6.15 38.58 -8.95
CA LEU A 7 6.46 37.17 -8.64
C LEU A 7 6.05 36.23 -9.77
N VAL A 8 4.90 36.51 -10.43
CA VAL A 8 4.42 35.70 -11.56
C VAL A 8 5.33 35.83 -12.78
N THR A 9 5.86 37.03 -13.06
CA THR A 9 6.75 37.23 -14.21
C THR A 9 8.14 36.62 -14.02
N MET A 10 8.69 36.59 -12.81
CA MET A 10 9.96 35.88 -12.55
C MET A 10 9.84 34.36 -12.69
N GLY A 11 8.74 33.75 -12.23
CA GLY A 11 8.53 32.30 -12.35
C GLY A 11 8.51 31.82 -13.80
N LEU A 12 7.87 32.57 -14.69
CA LEU A 12 7.80 32.26 -16.12
C LEU A 12 9.16 32.35 -16.82
N LEU A 13 10.00 33.31 -16.44
CA LEU A 13 11.35 33.49 -17.03
C LEU A 13 12.31 32.35 -16.65
N VAL A 14 12.27 31.89 -15.40
CA VAL A 14 13.09 30.75 -14.94
C VAL A 14 12.65 29.45 -15.62
N TRP A 15 11.33 29.24 -15.78
CA TRP A 15 10.79 28.07 -16.46
C TRP A 15 11.12 28.03 -17.96
N SER A 16 11.16 29.19 -18.63
CA SER A 16 11.55 29.29 -20.04
C SER A 16 13.01 28.87 -20.26
N LEU A 17 13.93 29.34 -19.42
CA LEU A 17 15.36 29.04 -19.55
C LEU A 17 15.72 27.57 -19.28
N TYR A 18 14.97 26.89 -18.41
CA TYR A 18 15.22 25.47 -18.11
C TYR A 18 14.81 24.53 -19.26
N ARG A 19 13.88 24.96 -20.13
CA ARG A 19 13.33 24.14 -21.22
C ARG A 19 14.23 24.04 -22.45
N GLU A 20 15.14 25.00 -22.64
CA GLU A 20 15.85 25.19 -23.91
C GLU A 20 17.16 24.39 -24.01
N HIS A 21 17.67 23.85 -22.89
CA HIS A 21 18.95 23.11 -22.84
C HIS A 21 18.86 21.59 -23.05
N GLY A 22 17.65 21.03 -23.23
CA GLY A 22 17.41 19.57 -23.21
C GLY A 22 17.59 18.80 -24.52
N ARG A 23 18.09 19.41 -25.61
CA ARG A 23 18.21 18.76 -26.94
C ARG A 23 19.64 18.81 -27.49
N GLN A 24 20.36 17.71 -27.32
CA GLN A 24 21.47 17.33 -28.21
C GLN A 24 21.26 15.89 -28.71
N GLU A 25 21.62 15.66 -29.96
CA GLU A 25 21.18 14.51 -30.76
C GLU A 25 21.99 13.23 -30.48
N VAL A 26 21.33 12.08 -30.51
CA VAL A 26 21.99 10.76 -30.58
C VAL A 26 21.70 10.15 -31.95
N SER A 27 22.75 9.98 -32.74
CA SER A 27 22.67 9.59 -34.15
C SER A 27 22.19 8.14 -34.36
N SER A 28 21.18 7.94 -35.22
CA SER A 28 20.54 6.65 -35.50
C SER A 28 21.44 5.69 -36.30
N ALA A 29 21.92 4.62 -35.66
CA ALA A 29 22.59 3.50 -36.34
C ALA A 29 21.58 2.38 -36.69
N LYS A 30 21.45 2.07 -37.98
CA LYS A 30 20.47 1.10 -38.54
C LYS A 30 20.76 -0.35 -38.11
N PRO A 31 19.90 -1.01 -37.30
CA PRO A 31 20.12 -2.39 -36.89
C PRO A 31 19.70 -3.39 -37.99
N ALA A 32 20.60 -4.29 -38.37
CA ALA A 32 20.31 -5.38 -39.29
C ALA A 32 19.55 -6.53 -38.59
N ALA A 33 18.71 -7.24 -39.35
CA ALA A 33 17.89 -8.34 -38.83
C ALA A 33 18.75 -9.48 -38.24
N ARG A 34 18.50 -9.84 -36.98
CA ARG A 34 19.24 -10.88 -36.25
C ARG A 34 18.46 -12.21 -36.28
N PRO A 35 19.06 -13.33 -36.73
CA PRO A 35 18.37 -14.62 -36.74
C PRO A 35 18.15 -15.16 -35.32
N GLN A 36 16.99 -15.77 -35.07
CA GLN A 36 16.66 -16.32 -33.75
C GLN A 36 17.49 -17.58 -33.42
N PRO A 37 18.07 -17.69 -32.21
CA PRO A 37 18.72 -18.92 -31.77
C PRO A 37 17.69 -19.99 -31.38
N ARG A 38 17.72 -21.13 -32.07
CA ARG A 38 16.89 -22.30 -31.81
C ARG A 38 17.34 -23.01 -30.53
N VAL A 39 16.78 -22.62 -29.38
CA VAL A 39 17.12 -23.21 -28.07
C VAL A 39 16.67 -24.67 -28.01
N LYS A 40 17.62 -25.60 -27.83
CA LYS A 40 17.34 -27.02 -27.56
C LYS A 40 17.02 -27.20 -26.07
N ALA A 41 15.96 -27.93 -25.75
CA ALA A 41 15.58 -28.23 -24.38
C ALA A 41 16.60 -29.17 -23.69
N PRO A 42 17.10 -28.84 -22.49
CA PRO A 42 17.85 -29.77 -21.66
C PRO A 42 16.93 -30.73 -20.88
N ALA A 43 17.47 -31.88 -20.50
CA ALA A 43 16.73 -33.03 -19.99
C ALA A 43 16.27 -32.90 -18.52
N LYS A 44 15.27 -33.72 -18.17
CA LYS A 44 14.78 -33.92 -16.80
C LYS A 44 15.89 -34.43 -15.87
N ALA A 45 16.10 -33.77 -14.74
CA ALA A 45 16.81 -34.32 -13.58
C ALA A 45 15.89 -34.22 -12.36
N GLN A 46 15.40 -35.36 -11.86
CA GLN A 46 14.65 -35.44 -10.61
C GLN A 46 15.60 -35.70 -9.44
N PRO A 47 15.72 -34.79 -8.45
CA PRO A 47 16.35 -35.13 -7.18
C PRO A 47 15.39 -35.95 -6.32
N LYS A 48 15.80 -37.19 -6.02
CA LYS A 48 15.06 -38.12 -5.14
C LYS A 48 15.28 -37.73 -3.66
N ALA A 49 14.44 -36.84 -3.13
CA ALA A 49 14.48 -36.47 -1.72
C ALA A 49 14.06 -37.66 -0.82
N ALA A 50 14.84 -37.93 0.23
CA ALA A 50 14.56 -38.97 1.21
C ALA A 50 13.55 -38.48 2.27
N PRO A 51 12.65 -39.33 2.80
CA PRO A 51 11.69 -38.93 3.82
C PRO A 51 12.37 -38.78 5.19
N LEU A 52 12.35 -37.57 5.74
CA LEU A 52 12.69 -37.31 7.15
C LEU A 52 11.56 -37.81 8.05
N GLN A 53 11.80 -38.93 8.76
CA GLN A 53 10.86 -39.45 9.75
C GLN A 53 10.99 -38.68 11.08
N PHE A 54 10.06 -37.77 11.36
CA PHE A 54 9.93 -37.16 12.69
C PHE A 54 9.18 -38.12 13.63
N GLN A 55 9.90 -38.73 14.58
CA GLN A 55 9.29 -39.46 15.69
C GLN A 55 8.74 -38.47 16.74
N ALA A 56 7.44 -38.19 16.67
CA ALA A 56 6.74 -37.44 17.72
C ALA A 56 6.48 -38.33 18.95
N LYS A 57 7.34 -38.24 19.97
CA LYS A 57 7.15 -38.92 21.26
C LYS A 57 6.20 -38.10 22.14
N ALA A 58 4.91 -38.46 22.14
CA ALA A 58 3.90 -37.80 22.96
C ALA A 58 4.04 -38.19 24.46
N PRO A 59 4.15 -37.21 25.39
CA PRO A 59 3.91 -37.46 26.80
C PRO A 59 2.40 -37.38 27.09
N VAL A 60 1.83 -38.49 27.58
CA VAL A 60 0.45 -38.52 28.08
C VAL A 60 0.40 -37.81 29.43
N ALA A 61 -0.04 -36.56 29.45
CA ALA A 61 -0.33 -35.82 30.68
C ALA A 61 -1.79 -36.10 31.10
N ALA A 62 -1.97 -36.52 32.35
CA ALA A 62 -3.28 -36.88 32.90
C ALA A 62 -4.20 -35.65 33.03
N ALA A 63 -5.49 -35.84 32.77
CA ALA A 63 -6.49 -34.79 32.95
C ALA A 63 -6.76 -34.50 34.44
N PRO A 64 -6.70 -33.24 34.90
CA PRO A 64 -7.12 -32.89 36.25
C PRO A 64 -8.65 -32.86 36.33
N THR A 65 -9.21 -33.61 37.30
CA THR A 65 -10.65 -33.59 37.62
C THR A 65 -11.06 -32.20 38.13
N VAL A 66 -11.87 -31.48 37.35
CA VAL A 66 -12.39 -30.16 37.75
C VAL A 66 -13.57 -30.34 38.70
N ALA A 67 -13.43 -29.84 39.93
CA ALA A 67 -14.52 -29.79 40.92
C ALA A 67 -15.58 -28.74 40.54
N PRO A 68 -16.87 -28.96 40.87
CA PRO A 68 -17.95 -28.02 40.55
C PRO A 68 -17.80 -26.70 41.34
N PRO A 69 -17.94 -25.53 40.69
CA PRO A 69 -17.79 -24.24 41.35
C PRO A 69 -19.01 -23.88 42.23
N ALA A 70 -18.73 -23.41 43.45
CA ALA A 70 -19.73 -22.88 44.37
C ALA A 70 -20.36 -21.57 43.83
N PRO A 71 -21.62 -21.23 44.21
CA PRO A 71 -22.28 -20.02 43.75
C PRO A 71 -21.55 -18.75 44.23
N ARG A 72 -21.08 -17.94 43.29
CA ARG A 72 -20.46 -16.64 43.59
C ARG A 72 -21.53 -15.65 44.06
N VAL A 73 -21.43 -15.25 45.33
CA VAL A 73 -22.24 -14.16 45.89
C VAL A 73 -21.87 -12.85 45.19
N ALA A 74 -22.88 -12.09 44.75
CA ALA A 74 -22.67 -10.84 44.02
C ALA A 74 -22.09 -9.75 44.93
N ALA A 75 -20.85 -9.32 44.65
CA ALA A 75 -20.15 -8.29 45.41
C ALA A 75 -20.04 -6.98 44.62
N ALA A 76 -20.78 -5.98 45.09
CA ALA A 76 -20.51 -4.54 45.07
C ALA A 76 -20.05 -3.87 43.75
N ALA A 77 -20.92 -3.01 43.21
CA ALA A 77 -20.56 -2.03 42.18
C ALA A 77 -19.69 -0.88 42.74
N ALA A 78 -18.37 -0.96 42.55
CA ALA A 78 -17.46 0.20 42.66
C ALA A 78 -16.12 0.06 41.88
N PRO A 79 -16.08 0.35 40.57
CA PRO A 79 -14.80 0.58 39.88
C PRO A 79 -14.71 1.87 39.02
N ALA A 80 -15.78 2.65 38.87
CA ALA A 80 -15.85 3.73 37.87
C ALA A 80 -14.82 4.87 38.05
N ALA A 81 -14.56 5.31 39.29
CA ALA A 81 -13.69 6.46 39.55
C ALA A 81 -12.18 6.15 39.40
N ALA A 82 -11.78 4.89 39.51
CA ALA A 82 -10.39 4.47 39.31
C ALA A 82 -10.05 4.32 37.82
N ALA A 83 -11.00 3.83 37.01
CA ALA A 83 -10.86 3.73 35.56
C ALA A 83 -10.58 5.09 34.91
N ALA A 84 -11.39 6.11 35.25
CA ALA A 84 -11.27 7.46 34.68
C ALA A 84 -9.88 8.11 34.87
N LYS A 85 -9.18 7.83 35.99
CA LYS A 85 -7.81 8.32 36.20
C LYS A 85 -6.77 7.57 35.35
N GLY A 86 -6.98 6.27 35.13
CA GLY A 86 -6.11 5.46 34.27
C GLY A 86 -6.18 5.87 32.81
N ASP A 87 -7.36 6.22 32.31
CA ASP A 87 -7.58 6.56 30.90
C ASP A 87 -6.98 7.92 30.51
N GLY A 88 -6.89 8.86 31.45
CA GLY A 88 -6.13 10.11 31.28
C GLY A 88 -4.64 9.86 31.09
N MET A 89 -4.02 9.04 31.96
CA MET A 89 -2.59 8.71 31.85
C MET A 89 -2.28 7.89 30.58
N ARG A 90 -3.15 6.96 30.19
CA ARG A 90 -3.03 6.21 28.93
C ARG A 90 -3.09 7.14 27.72
N THR A 91 -3.98 8.13 27.75
CA THR A 91 -4.11 9.12 26.67
C THR A 91 -2.86 9.99 26.59
N GLN A 92 -2.35 10.52 27.71
CA GLN A 92 -1.12 11.30 27.73
C GLN A 92 0.11 10.51 27.23
N LEU A 93 0.23 9.23 27.59
CA LEU A 93 1.31 8.36 27.10
C LEU A 93 1.21 8.11 25.59
N ARG A 94 -0.02 7.91 25.09
CA ARG A 94 -0.33 7.76 23.66
C ARG A 94 -0.04 9.03 22.87
N ASP A 95 -0.44 10.20 23.35
CA ASP A 95 -0.13 11.49 22.73
C ASP A 95 1.38 11.74 22.65
N ARG A 96 2.11 11.47 23.75
CA ARG A 96 3.57 11.57 23.77
C ARG A 96 4.23 10.59 22.80
N TYR A 97 3.68 9.38 22.65
CA TYR A 97 4.16 8.41 21.68
C TYR A 97 3.95 8.89 20.24
N ILE A 98 2.74 9.34 19.90
CA ILE A 98 2.39 9.88 18.58
C ILE A 98 3.31 11.05 18.21
N ALA A 99 3.45 12.04 19.10
CA ALA A 99 4.27 13.22 18.84
C ALA A 99 5.77 12.89 18.68
N ALA A 100 6.27 11.85 19.36
CA ALA A 100 7.65 11.39 19.21
C ALA A 100 7.87 10.52 17.95
N ARG A 101 6.85 9.76 17.52
CA ARG A 101 6.91 8.83 16.38
C ARG A 101 6.65 9.52 15.04
N PHE A 102 5.78 10.53 15.03
CA PHE A 102 5.32 11.26 13.85
C PHE A 102 5.60 12.78 13.98
N PRO A 103 6.88 13.17 14.13
CA PRO A 103 7.25 14.56 14.38
C PRO A 103 6.84 15.45 13.19
N GLY A 104 6.10 16.51 13.47
CA GLY A 104 5.66 17.50 12.49
C GLY A 104 4.47 17.09 11.62
N THR A 105 4.08 15.81 11.57
CA THR A 105 2.94 15.35 10.76
C THR A 105 1.65 15.18 11.59
N VAL A 106 1.72 14.55 12.77
CA VAL A 106 0.53 14.25 13.59
C VAL A 106 0.69 14.83 15.00
N PRO A 107 -0.01 15.93 15.36
CA PRO A 107 0.27 16.65 16.61
C PRO A 107 -0.27 15.97 17.87
N SER A 108 -1.31 15.13 17.79
CA SER A 108 -1.90 14.43 18.95
C SER A 108 -2.85 13.31 18.51
N ALA A 109 -3.35 12.51 19.47
CA ALA A 109 -4.39 11.52 19.23
C ALA A 109 -5.71 12.11 18.70
N ALA A 110 -5.97 13.41 18.93
CA ALA A 110 -7.17 14.08 18.41
C ALA A 110 -7.15 14.23 16.88
N ALA A 111 -5.97 14.28 16.26
CA ALA A 111 -5.84 14.37 14.81
C ALA A 111 -6.38 13.12 14.08
N PHE A 112 -6.42 11.96 14.76
CA PHE A 112 -6.97 10.72 14.21
C PHE A 112 -8.50 10.73 14.06
N ALA A 113 -9.19 11.77 14.52
CA ALA A 113 -10.59 11.99 14.18
C ALA A 113 -10.78 12.38 12.70
N ASP A 114 -9.77 13.00 12.07
CA ASP A 114 -9.76 13.31 10.64
C ASP A 114 -9.17 12.14 9.85
N THR A 115 -10.05 11.26 9.38
CA THR A 115 -9.64 10.06 8.62
C THR A 115 -8.98 10.42 7.29
N GLU A 116 -9.45 11.46 6.59
CA GLU A 116 -8.90 11.88 5.29
C GLU A 116 -7.52 12.55 5.44
N GLY A 117 -7.35 13.35 6.49
CA GLY A 117 -6.05 13.90 6.86
C GLY A 117 -5.02 12.81 7.17
N ILE A 118 -5.40 11.77 7.93
CA ILE A 118 -4.52 10.63 8.22
C ILE A 118 -4.18 9.83 6.95
N VAL A 119 -5.13 9.59 6.05
CA VAL A 119 -4.88 8.95 4.74
C VAL A 119 -3.87 9.77 3.92
N THR A 120 -4.03 11.09 3.87
CA THR A 120 -3.13 12.00 3.16
C THR A 120 -1.70 11.93 3.73
N ILE A 121 -1.57 11.92 5.07
CA ILE A 121 -0.26 11.79 5.74
C ILE A 121 0.36 10.40 5.50
N ALA A 122 -0.44 9.33 5.52
CA ALA A 122 0.06 7.98 5.24
C ALA A 122 0.59 7.83 3.80
N ARG A 123 -0.06 8.49 2.83
CA ARG A 123 0.42 8.56 1.43
C ARG A 123 1.70 9.37 1.31
N LEU A 124 1.78 10.54 1.94
CA LEU A 124 3.02 11.33 1.98
C LEU A 124 4.19 10.54 2.60
N LEU A 125 3.96 9.82 3.69
CA LEU A 125 4.96 8.94 4.29
C LEU A 125 5.38 7.81 3.34
N PHE A 126 4.47 7.27 2.53
CA PHE A 126 4.81 6.28 1.50
C PHE A 126 5.63 6.89 0.35
N GLU A 127 5.30 8.11 -0.10
CA GLU A 127 6.07 8.87 -1.11
C GLU A 127 7.48 9.22 -0.61
N GLU A 128 7.67 9.44 0.70
CA GLU A 128 8.98 9.61 1.36
C GLU A 128 9.77 8.29 1.57
N ASP A 129 9.35 7.17 0.96
CA ASP A 129 9.86 5.80 1.19
C ASP A 129 9.71 5.27 2.64
N ARG A 130 8.98 5.98 3.52
CA ARG A 130 8.76 5.65 4.94
C ARG A 130 7.57 4.71 5.13
N TYR A 131 7.56 3.61 4.39
CA TYR A 131 6.49 2.61 4.35
C TYR A 131 6.06 2.08 5.73
N ASP A 132 7.01 1.76 6.62
CA ASP A 132 6.66 1.23 7.95
C ASP A 132 6.04 2.30 8.86
N ASP A 133 6.44 3.56 8.73
CA ASP A 133 5.79 4.68 9.42
C ASP A 133 4.34 4.85 8.94
N ALA A 134 4.10 4.77 7.62
CA ALA A 134 2.74 4.81 7.05
C ALA A 134 1.86 3.65 7.54
N GLN A 135 2.39 2.43 7.57
CA GLN A 135 1.69 1.24 8.08
C GLN A 135 1.38 1.33 9.57
N GLU A 136 2.31 1.86 10.36
CA GLU A 136 2.12 2.08 11.80
C GLU A 136 1.09 3.18 12.06
N LEU A 137 1.16 4.30 11.32
CA LEU A 137 0.20 5.39 11.41
C LEU A 137 -1.24 4.90 11.17
N LEU A 138 -1.45 4.15 10.08
CA LEU A 138 -2.76 3.57 9.77
C LEU A 138 -3.21 2.54 10.81
N GLN A 139 -2.30 1.71 11.33
CA GLN A 139 -2.63 0.75 12.39
C GLN A 139 -3.05 1.45 13.70
N LEU A 140 -2.39 2.53 14.08
CA LEU A 140 -2.79 3.37 15.21
C LEU A 140 -4.13 4.04 14.93
N ALA A 141 -4.34 4.60 13.75
CA ALA A 141 -5.62 5.19 13.34
C ALA A 141 -6.79 4.20 13.46
N ILE A 142 -6.63 2.98 12.94
CA ILE A 142 -7.62 1.90 13.04
C ILE A 142 -7.98 1.59 14.50
N SER A 143 -7.02 1.64 15.42
CA SER A 143 -7.25 1.40 16.85
C SER A 143 -7.98 2.54 17.58
N LEU A 144 -8.06 3.74 16.98
CA LEU A 144 -8.59 4.95 17.61
C LEU A 144 -9.87 5.47 16.94
N ALA A 145 -10.07 5.16 15.66
CA ALA A 145 -11.20 5.63 14.87
C ALA A 145 -12.49 4.83 15.12
N PRO A 146 -13.67 5.47 15.15
CA PRO A 146 -14.95 4.76 15.27
C PRO A 146 -15.37 4.03 13.98
N SER A 147 -14.74 4.35 12.84
CA SER A 147 -15.00 3.73 11.54
C SER A 147 -13.66 3.46 10.83
N PRO A 148 -13.03 2.28 11.03
CA PRO A 148 -11.67 2.02 10.54
C PRO A 148 -11.60 1.69 9.04
N ARG A 149 -12.74 1.40 8.37
CA ARG A 149 -12.78 0.83 7.01
C ARG A 149 -11.97 1.60 5.94
N PRO A 150 -11.99 2.95 5.85
CA PRO A 150 -11.15 3.67 4.88
C PRO A 150 -9.66 3.47 5.16
N LEU A 151 -9.26 3.44 6.44
CA LEU A 151 -7.87 3.25 6.88
C LEU A 151 -7.40 1.81 6.62
N GLU A 152 -8.29 0.81 6.77
CA GLU A 152 -8.00 -0.58 6.40
C GLU A 152 -7.76 -0.75 4.89
N LEU A 153 -8.58 -0.08 4.07
CA LEU A 153 -8.44 -0.08 2.61
C LEU A 153 -7.15 0.63 2.16
N GLU A 154 -6.84 1.80 2.73
CA GLU A 154 -5.57 2.52 2.49
C GLU A 154 -4.36 1.66 2.87
N ARG A 155 -4.44 0.96 3.99
CA ARG A 155 -3.36 0.09 4.46
C ARG A 155 -3.12 -1.09 3.52
N LEU A 156 -4.19 -1.64 2.94
CA LEU A 156 -4.12 -2.63 1.86
C LEU A 156 -3.54 -2.03 0.58
N GLU A 157 -3.91 -0.81 0.19
CA GLU A 157 -3.34 -0.09 -0.96
C GLU A 157 -1.83 0.06 -0.85
N ILE A 158 -1.36 0.68 0.23
CA ILE A 158 0.08 0.91 0.47
C ILE A 158 0.86 -0.42 0.50
N THR A 159 0.27 -1.49 1.04
CA THR A 159 0.89 -2.83 1.04
C THR A 159 0.94 -3.47 -0.36
N TYR A 160 -0.11 -3.32 -1.16
CA TYR A 160 -0.13 -3.77 -2.56
C TYR A 160 0.88 -3.02 -3.42
N LEU A 161 0.94 -1.68 -3.29
CA LEU A 161 1.90 -0.83 -3.99
C LEU A 161 3.35 -1.21 -3.65
N ARG A 162 3.63 -1.54 -2.38
CA ARG A 162 4.94 -2.04 -1.93
C ARG A 162 5.26 -3.48 -2.40
N ARG A 163 4.30 -4.19 -3.00
CA ARG A 163 4.41 -5.58 -3.45
C ARG A 163 4.68 -6.61 -2.33
N ASP A 164 4.26 -6.32 -1.10
CA ASP A 164 4.38 -7.24 0.03
C ASP A 164 3.21 -8.25 0.05
N ALA A 165 3.41 -9.41 -0.58
CA ALA A 165 2.38 -10.44 -0.75
C ALA A 165 1.91 -11.06 0.58
N ASP A 166 2.82 -11.36 1.49
CA ASP A 166 2.51 -12.04 2.76
C ASP A 166 1.70 -11.12 3.69
N ARG A 167 2.13 -9.85 3.81
CA ARG A 167 1.40 -8.86 4.60
C ARG A 167 0.06 -8.53 3.94
N TYR A 168 -0.02 -8.45 2.61
CA TYR A 168 -1.30 -8.23 1.91
C TYR A 168 -2.30 -9.37 2.18
N VAL A 169 -1.86 -10.63 2.13
CA VAL A 169 -2.70 -11.80 2.46
C VAL A 169 -3.20 -11.76 3.91
N MET A 170 -2.33 -11.40 4.86
CA MET A 170 -2.70 -11.24 6.27
C MET A 170 -3.75 -10.14 6.45
N LEU A 171 -3.51 -8.95 5.89
CA LEU A 171 -4.42 -7.81 6.01
C LEU A 171 -5.76 -8.07 5.29
N ALA A 172 -5.74 -8.71 4.12
CA ALA A 172 -6.96 -9.02 3.38
C ALA A 172 -7.82 -10.05 4.11
N ARG A 173 -7.20 -11.01 4.83
CA ARG A 173 -7.92 -11.91 5.73
C ARG A 173 -8.58 -11.15 6.88
N GLN A 174 -7.82 -10.29 7.58
CA GLN A 174 -8.36 -9.47 8.67
C GLN A 174 -9.54 -8.61 8.19
N PHE A 175 -9.39 -7.94 7.05
CA PHE A 175 -10.46 -7.15 6.43
C PHE A 175 -11.68 -8.01 6.07
N ARG A 176 -11.48 -9.23 5.55
CA ARG A 176 -12.56 -10.15 5.18
C ARG A 176 -13.33 -10.67 6.39
N ASP A 177 -12.61 -10.98 7.47
CA ASP A 177 -13.18 -11.47 8.72
C ASP A 177 -14.00 -10.37 9.43
N ALA A 178 -13.54 -9.11 9.37
CA ALA A 178 -14.24 -7.94 9.89
C ALA A 178 -15.39 -7.45 8.98
N ASN A 179 -15.25 -7.57 7.67
CA ASN A 179 -16.19 -7.04 6.67
C ASN A 179 -16.64 -8.13 5.65
N PRO A 180 -17.37 -9.17 6.08
CA PRO A 180 -17.72 -10.31 5.22
C PRO A 180 -18.64 -9.97 4.02
N GLU A 181 -19.38 -8.86 4.10
CA GLU A 181 -20.28 -8.39 3.03
C GLU A 181 -19.73 -7.16 2.27
N SER A 182 -18.45 -6.79 2.47
CA SER A 182 -17.84 -5.65 1.77
C SER A 182 -17.77 -5.85 0.26
N ARG A 183 -18.30 -4.88 -0.50
CA ARG A 183 -18.20 -4.82 -1.97
C ARG A 183 -16.75 -4.69 -2.47
N GLU A 184 -15.90 -4.02 -1.70
CA GLU A 184 -14.48 -3.79 -2.00
C GLU A 184 -13.68 -5.11 -1.97
N TRP A 185 -14.27 -6.18 -1.43
CA TRP A 185 -13.68 -7.52 -1.49
C TRP A 185 -13.41 -8.01 -2.92
N GLU A 186 -14.23 -7.63 -3.90
CA GLU A 186 -13.99 -8.03 -5.29
C GLU A 186 -12.69 -7.41 -5.83
N ASP A 187 -12.41 -6.15 -5.47
CA ASP A 187 -11.18 -5.45 -5.83
C ASP A 187 -9.96 -5.93 -5.02
N ILE A 188 -10.11 -6.15 -3.70
CA ILE A 188 -9.06 -6.75 -2.85
C ILE A 188 -8.67 -8.14 -3.37
N ALA A 189 -9.65 -8.98 -3.73
CA ALA A 189 -9.38 -10.31 -4.26
C ALA A 189 -8.74 -10.25 -5.67
N ARG A 190 -9.14 -9.31 -6.53
CA ARG A 190 -8.51 -9.08 -7.84
C ARG A 190 -7.02 -8.75 -7.70
N LEU A 191 -6.69 -7.81 -6.81
CA LEU A 191 -5.31 -7.37 -6.57
C LEU A 191 -4.50 -8.44 -5.83
N GLY A 192 -5.13 -9.16 -4.90
CA GLY A 192 -4.57 -10.33 -4.24
C GLY A 192 -4.23 -11.46 -5.20
N ARG A 193 -5.05 -11.72 -6.24
CA ARG A 193 -4.71 -12.69 -7.31
C ARG A 193 -3.51 -12.25 -8.14
N ALA A 194 -3.35 -10.94 -8.40
CA ALA A 194 -2.21 -10.40 -9.13
C ALA A 194 -0.91 -10.44 -8.31
N LEU A 195 -0.99 -10.24 -6.99
CA LEU A 195 0.17 -10.20 -6.10
C LEU A 195 0.58 -11.58 -5.54
N ALA A 196 -0.40 -12.45 -5.25
CA ALA A 196 -0.20 -13.77 -4.64
C ALA A 196 -0.97 -14.86 -5.43
N PRO A 197 -0.56 -15.16 -6.68
CA PRO A 197 -1.25 -16.14 -7.52
C PRO A 197 -1.26 -17.53 -6.87
N GLY A 198 -2.44 -18.16 -6.84
CA GLY A 198 -2.65 -19.47 -6.20
C GLY A 198 -3.07 -19.41 -4.73
N ASN A 199 -3.11 -18.24 -4.09
CA ASN A 199 -3.65 -18.14 -2.73
C ASN A 199 -5.18 -18.36 -2.72
N VAL A 200 -5.62 -19.40 -1.99
CA VAL A 200 -7.03 -19.83 -1.91
C VAL A 200 -7.95 -18.72 -1.38
N LEU A 201 -7.44 -17.80 -0.56
CA LEU A 201 -8.20 -16.66 -0.04
C LEU A 201 -8.82 -15.81 -1.17
N PHE A 202 -8.12 -15.69 -2.30
CA PHE A 202 -8.54 -14.84 -3.43
C PHE A 202 -9.19 -15.62 -4.58
N ALA A 203 -9.34 -16.94 -4.45
CA ALA A 203 -9.89 -17.81 -5.50
C ALA A 203 -11.40 -17.64 -5.71
N SER A 204 -12.15 -17.27 -4.66
CA SER A 204 -13.62 -17.17 -4.67
C SER A 204 -14.16 -15.87 -5.28
N GLY A 205 -13.30 -14.92 -5.65
CA GLY A 205 -13.72 -13.68 -6.29
C GLY A 205 -14.15 -13.94 -7.73
N ARG A 206 -15.31 -13.42 -8.14
CA ARG A 206 -15.69 -13.38 -9.56
C ARG A 206 -14.55 -12.72 -10.34
N ASN A 207 -14.09 -13.35 -11.42
CA ASN A 207 -13.19 -12.71 -12.37
C ASN A 207 -14.00 -11.70 -13.20
N ALA A 208 -14.28 -10.56 -12.59
CA ALA A 208 -14.60 -9.35 -13.33
C ALA A 208 -13.29 -8.89 -13.99
N ASP A 209 -13.05 -9.36 -15.22
CA ASP A 209 -12.14 -8.70 -16.15
C ASP A 209 -12.71 -7.30 -16.40
N ARG A 210 -12.27 -6.31 -15.61
CA ARG A 210 -12.59 -4.91 -15.86
C ARG A 210 -11.62 -4.39 -16.93
N PRO A 211 -12.08 -4.07 -18.14
CA PRO A 211 -11.19 -3.59 -19.19
C PRO A 211 -10.74 -2.16 -18.89
N HIS A 212 -9.50 -2.05 -18.39
CA HIS A 212 -8.67 -0.85 -18.48
C HIS A 212 -9.29 0.43 -17.87
N GLU A 213 -9.59 0.41 -16.56
CA GLU A 213 -9.98 1.62 -15.84
C GLU A 213 -8.76 2.57 -15.71
N HIS A 214 -8.74 3.61 -16.54
CA HIS A 214 -7.66 4.60 -16.68
C HIS A 214 -7.55 5.58 -15.50
N TYR A 215 -6.38 6.20 -15.37
CA TYR A 215 -6.05 7.05 -14.23
C TYR A 215 -6.53 8.50 -14.37
N GLY A 216 -6.94 9.09 -13.25
CA GLY A 216 -7.17 10.53 -13.12
C GLY A 216 -6.04 11.18 -12.31
N PRO A 217 -5.52 12.35 -12.71
CA PRO A 217 -4.52 13.07 -11.93
C PRO A 217 -5.11 13.57 -10.60
N TRP A 218 -4.33 13.43 -9.53
CA TRP A 218 -4.64 13.95 -8.20
C TRP A 218 -4.73 15.51 -8.22
N PRO A 219 -5.64 16.16 -7.46
CA PRO A 219 -5.57 16.18 -5.99
C PRO A 219 -6.90 15.98 -5.23
N HIS A 220 -7.78 15.10 -5.71
CA HIS A 220 -9.07 14.83 -5.07
C HIS A 220 -9.27 13.31 -4.89
N THR A 221 -8.84 12.78 -3.73
CA THR A 221 -8.93 11.35 -3.29
C THR A 221 -10.39 10.83 -3.30
N PRO A 222 -10.66 9.49 -3.36
CA PRO A 222 -9.83 8.34 -2.94
C PRO A 222 -9.52 7.32 -4.07
N ASN A 223 -8.63 6.33 -3.87
CA ASN A 223 -8.48 5.25 -4.88
C ASN A 223 -8.13 3.85 -4.32
N TRP A 224 -9.16 3.02 -4.11
CA TRP A 224 -9.17 1.84 -3.22
C TRP A 224 -9.40 0.47 -3.94
N ILE A 225 -8.84 0.10 -5.09
CA ILE A 225 -7.56 0.51 -5.67
C ILE A 225 -7.57 0.18 -7.17
N HIS A 226 -7.44 1.20 -8.02
CA HIS A 226 -7.12 1.05 -9.45
C HIS A 226 -5.86 1.84 -9.84
N ALA A 227 -4.84 1.85 -8.96
CA ALA A 227 -3.55 2.56 -9.06
C ALA A 227 -2.36 1.66 -9.49
N SER A 228 -1.35 2.10 -10.24
CA SER A 228 -1.13 3.33 -11.06
C SER A 228 -0.78 4.70 -10.43
N TRP A 229 -0.36 4.79 -9.17
CA TRP A 229 0.20 6.02 -8.55
C TRP A 229 1.67 6.30 -8.93
N ASP A 230 2.04 6.04 -10.18
CA ASP A 230 3.37 6.35 -10.72
C ASP A 230 3.25 6.79 -12.20
N LEU A 231 3.51 8.07 -12.44
CA LEU A 231 3.54 8.67 -13.77
C LEU A 231 4.70 8.16 -14.63
N THR A 232 5.70 7.47 -14.07
CA THR A 232 6.91 7.05 -14.79
C THR A 232 6.61 6.21 -16.03
N ASN A 233 5.52 5.42 -16.05
CA ASN A 233 5.13 4.70 -17.27
C ASN A 233 4.51 5.61 -18.36
N GLU A 234 3.79 6.68 -18.00
CA GLU A 234 3.30 7.68 -18.97
C GLU A 234 4.42 8.63 -19.42
N VAL A 235 5.36 8.96 -18.52
CA VAL A 235 6.55 9.76 -18.82
C VAL A 235 7.47 9.01 -19.79
N LEU A 236 7.84 7.76 -19.49
CA LEU A 236 8.66 6.93 -20.39
C LEU A 236 7.95 6.66 -21.73
N ALA A 237 6.62 6.51 -21.76
CA ALA A 237 5.86 6.40 -23.00
C ALA A 237 5.84 7.71 -23.80
N THR A 238 5.75 8.87 -23.13
CA THR A 238 5.79 10.19 -23.76
C THR A 238 7.17 10.48 -24.35
N GLU A 239 8.24 10.21 -23.60
CA GLU A 239 9.63 10.32 -24.04
C GLU A 239 9.89 9.43 -25.27
N PHE A 240 9.44 8.16 -25.23
CA PHE A 240 9.54 7.24 -26.36
C PHE A 240 8.80 7.73 -27.61
N HIS A 241 7.58 8.27 -27.45
CA HIS A 241 6.82 8.82 -28.58
C HIS A 241 7.38 10.14 -29.12
N GLN A 242 8.09 10.92 -28.32
CA GLN A 242 8.83 12.10 -28.78
C GLN A 242 10.04 11.71 -29.62
N ALA A 243 10.87 10.78 -29.15
CA ALA A 243 12.01 10.25 -29.90
C ALA A 243 11.60 9.76 -31.30
N MET A 244 10.48 9.02 -31.39
CA MET A 244 9.96 8.49 -32.66
C MET A 244 9.38 9.52 -33.65
N ARG A 245 9.10 10.77 -33.23
CA ARG A 245 8.67 11.84 -34.16
C ARG A 245 9.85 12.60 -34.76
N ASP A 246 10.86 12.87 -33.94
CA ASP A 246 12.04 13.63 -34.36
C ASP A 246 12.80 12.88 -35.47
N GLU A 247 12.93 11.54 -35.38
CA GLU A 247 13.50 10.69 -36.44
C GLU A 247 12.78 10.81 -37.80
N ARG A 248 11.46 11.05 -37.84
CA ARG A 248 10.71 11.14 -39.10
C ARG A 248 10.89 12.47 -39.82
N GLN A 249 11.10 13.56 -39.09
CA GLN A 249 11.28 14.88 -39.69
C GLN A 249 12.68 15.03 -40.30
N GLN A 250 13.70 14.49 -39.62
CA GLN A 250 15.06 14.42 -40.15
C GLN A 250 15.14 13.63 -41.48
N GLY A 251 14.33 12.58 -41.65
CA GLY A 251 14.27 11.77 -42.86
C GLY A 251 13.51 12.37 -44.06
N ALA A 252 12.89 13.56 -43.94
CA ALA A 252 12.08 14.17 -44.99
C ALA A 252 12.71 15.42 -45.65
N VAL A 253 13.90 15.83 -45.19
CA VAL A 253 14.66 16.99 -45.68
C VAL A 253 15.93 16.55 -46.46
N SER A 254 16.11 15.23 -46.65
CA SER A 254 17.09 14.60 -47.53
C SER A 254 16.43 14.08 -48.81
#